data_AF-A0A414W6U1-F1
#
_entry.id   AF-A0A414W6U1-F1
#
_cell.length_a   1.000
_cell.length_b   1.000
_cell.length_c   1.000
_cell.angle_alpha   90.00
_cell.angle_beta   90.00
_cell.angle_gamma   90.00
#
_symmetry.space_group_name_H-M   'P 1'
#
loop_
_entity.id
_entity.type
_entity.pdbx_description
1 polymer ?
#
loop_
_entity_poly.entity_id
_entity_poly.type
_entity_poly.pdbx_seq_one_letter_code
_entity_poly.pdbx_strand_id
1 'polypeptide(L)'
;MERLTHERKSGMKTGYWSPNKKQELVDRLAMYEDREENDDFGKWILCSERLPKDRQIVVADIECGIEDRMCIFAYFKIVDHMEHWINANTGFPVLANVVQWTPLPEPYREEQ
;
A
#
# COMPACT_ATOMS: atom_id res chain seq x y z
N MET A 1 2.03 -10.52 45.15
CA MET A 1 2.82 -9.91 44.06
C MET A 1 1.96 -9.92 42.81
N GLU A 2 1.58 -8.75 42.30
CA GLU A 2 0.94 -8.68 40.99
C GLU A 2 1.95 -9.12 39.93
N ARG A 3 1.55 -10.09 39.08
CA ARG A 3 2.35 -10.51 37.94
C ARG A 3 2.43 -9.33 36.96
N LEU A 4 3.63 -8.79 36.78
CA LEU A 4 3.93 -7.73 35.81
C LEU A 4 3.77 -8.17 34.34
N THR A 5 3.45 -9.44 34.08
CA THR A 5 3.49 -10.01 32.74
C THR A 5 2.09 -10.10 32.13
N HIS A 6 1.87 -9.41 31.01
CA HIS A 6 0.58 -9.41 30.31
C HIS A 6 0.41 -10.69 29.49
N GLU A 7 -0.80 -11.25 29.49
CA GLU A 7 -1.13 -12.43 28.70
C GLU A 7 -1.00 -12.12 27.19
N ARG A 8 -0.25 -12.97 26.48
CA ARG A 8 -0.09 -12.90 25.03
C ARG A 8 -1.17 -13.76 24.39
N LYS A 9 -2.22 -13.12 23.86
CA LYS A 9 -3.21 -13.74 22.98
C LYS A 9 -3.01 -13.26 21.55
N SER A 10 -1.96 -13.75 20.89
CA SER A 10 -1.79 -13.63 19.45
C SER A 10 -1.90 -15.03 18.87
N GLY A 11 -2.73 -15.23 17.84
CA GLY A 11 -3.08 -16.57 17.30
C GLY A 11 -1.90 -17.44 16.86
N MET A 12 -0.67 -16.90 16.84
CA MET A 12 0.56 -17.60 16.45
C MET A 12 1.50 -17.99 17.63
N LYS A 13 1.38 -17.38 18.82
CA LYS A 13 2.23 -17.68 20.00
C LYS A 13 1.48 -17.42 21.30
N THR A 14 1.53 -18.38 22.22
CA THR A 14 0.92 -18.31 23.57
C THR A 14 1.98 -18.03 24.65
N GLY A 15 1.58 -17.46 25.79
CA GLY A 15 2.46 -17.16 26.92
C GLY A 15 2.22 -15.79 27.54
N TYR A 16 3.24 -15.21 28.19
CA TYR A 16 3.18 -13.87 28.74
C TYR A 16 4.27 -12.97 28.15
N TRP A 17 3.92 -11.71 27.86
CA TRP A 17 4.88 -10.67 27.53
C TRP A 17 5.58 -10.17 28.80
N SER A 18 6.88 -9.91 28.71
CA SER A 18 7.54 -9.03 29.68
C SER A 18 7.00 -7.60 29.51
N PRO A 19 6.91 -6.79 30.58
CA PRO A 19 6.51 -5.39 30.51
C PRO A 19 7.23 -4.62 29.40
N ASN A 20 8.56 -4.79 29.35
CA ASN A 20 9.42 -4.10 28.39
C ASN A 20 9.06 -4.50 26.95
N LYS A 21 8.79 -5.79 26.68
CA LYS A 21 8.46 -6.24 25.32
C LYS A 21 7.08 -5.78 24.89
N LYS A 22 6.12 -5.67 25.83
CA LYS A 22 4.81 -5.08 25.53
C LYS A 22 4.95 -3.61 25.17
N GLN A 23 5.71 -2.83 25.94
CA GLN A 23 5.90 -1.41 25.67
C GLN A 23 6.57 -1.18 24.31
N GLU A 24 7.65 -1.91 24.00
CA GLU A 24 8.32 -1.85 22.70
C GLU A 24 7.35 -2.11 21.52
N LEU A 25 6.44 -3.07 21.67
CA LEU A 25 5.46 -3.38 20.62
C LEU A 25 4.37 -2.32 20.50
N VAL A 26 3.94 -1.72 21.62
CA VAL A 26 2.98 -0.61 21.62
C VAL A 26 3.60 0.63 20.98
N ASP A 27 4.83 0.98 21.35
CA ASP A 27 5.53 2.13 20.79
C ASP A 27 5.73 1.96 19.28
N ARG A 28 6.08 0.74 18.84
CA ARG A 28 6.21 0.41 17.41
C ARG A 28 4.87 0.45 16.68
N LEU A 29 3.79 0.02 17.32
CA LEU A 29 2.45 0.12 16.73
C LEU A 29 2.04 1.58 16.55
N ALA A 30 2.24 2.41 17.58
CA ALA A 30 1.99 3.85 17.51
C ALA A 30 2.78 4.52 16.37
N MET A 31 4.04 4.15 16.16
CA MET A 31 4.82 4.64 15.01
C MET A 31 4.20 4.28 13.66
N TYR A 32 3.54 3.13 13.53
CA TYR A 32 2.88 2.73 12.28
C TYR A 32 1.52 3.40 12.11
N GLU A 33 0.75 3.54 13.20
CA GLU A 33 -0.52 4.29 13.20
C GLU A 33 -0.28 5.77 12.84
N ASP A 34 0.75 6.41 13.42
CA ASP A 34 1.15 7.77 13.06
C ASP A 34 1.55 7.85 11.58
N ARG A 35 2.27 6.86 11.04
CA ARG A 35 2.64 6.84 9.61
C ARG A 35 1.43 6.65 8.69
N GLU A 36 0.43 5.89 9.12
CA GLU A 36 -0.84 5.75 8.39
C GLU A 36 -1.61 7.07 8.39
N GLU A 37 -1.71 7.74 9.54
CA GLU A 37 -2.39 9.04 9.66
C GLU A 37 -1.65 10.17 8.90
N ASN A 38 -0.32 10.10 8.84
CA ASN A 38 0.50 11.03 8.06
C ASN A 38 0.64 10.63 6.58
N ASP A 39 0.04 9.52 6.16
CA ASP A 39 -0.02 9.05 4.76
C ASP A 39 1.35 8.67 4.15
N ASP A 40 2.26 8.20 4.99
CA ASP A 40 3.61 7.76 4.59
C ASP A 40 3.58 6.47 3.74
N PHE A 41 2.46 5.74 3.72
CA PHE A 41 2.29 4.52 2.91
C PHE A 41 1.86 4.79 1.46
N GLY A 42 1.71 6.07 1.07
CA GLY A 42 1.49 6.50 -0.30
C GLY A 42 0.04 6.87 -0.58
N LYS A 43 -0.22 8.19 -0.62
CA LYS A 43 -1.48 8.81 -1.04
C LYS A 43 -2.00 8.22 -2.34
N TRP A 44 -3.22 7.66 -2.28
CA TRP A 44 -3.99 7.42 -3.49
C TRP A 44 -4.39 8.75 -4.12
N ILE A 45 -4.02 8.93 -5.37
CA ILE A 45 -4.28 10.12 -6.17
C ILE A 45 -5.38 9.76 -7.17
N LEU A 46 -6.49 10.50 -7.14
CA LEU A 46 -7.57 10.31 -8.11
C LEU A 46 -7.07 10.67 -9.52
N CYS A 47 -7.41 9.86 -10.52
CA CYS A 47 -7.07 10.16 -11.92
C CYS A 47 -7.66 11.50 -12.38
N SER A 48 -8.81 11.91 -11.82
CA SER A 48 -9.45 13.20 -12.08
C SER A 48 -8.70 14.39 -11.48
N GLU A 49 -7.88 14.19 -10.45
CA GLU A 49 -7.02 15.21 -9.87
C GLU A 49 -5.74 15.35 -10.68
N ARG A 50 -5.05 14.23 -10.91
CA ARG A 50 -3.76 14.20 -11.58
C ARG A 50 -3.45 12.81 -12.14
N LEU A 51 -2.91 12.76 -13.35
CA LEU A 51 -2.40 11.54 -13.97
C LEU A 51 -0.93 11.29 -13.61
N PRO A 52 -0.44 10.03 -13.63
CA PRO A 52 0.97 9.72 -13.45
C PRO A 52 1.83 10.37 -14.53
N LYS A 53 3.14 10.46 -14.28
CA LYS A 53 4.09 10.86 -15.34
C LYS A 53 4.09 9.83 -16.47
N ASP A 54 4.41 10.26 -17.69
CA ASP A 54 4.48 9.36 -18.84
C ASP A 54 5.37 8.15 -18.54
N ARG A 55 4.80 6.96 -18.73
CA ARG A 55 5.41 5.64 -18.48
C ARG A 55 5.88 5.39 -17.05
N GLN A 56 5.42 6.17 -16.08
CA GLN A 56 5.63 5.89 -14.66
C GLN A 56 4.82 4.65 -14.28
N ILE A 57 5.50 3.64 -13.73
CA ILE A 57 4.84 2.46 -13.17
C ILE A 57 4.27 2.83 -11.79
N VAL A 58 2.99 2.55 -11.61
CA VAL A 58 2.21 2.85 -10.41
C VAL A 58 1.37 1.63 -10.02
N VAL A 59 0.89 1.60 -8.78
CA VAL A 59 -0.25 0.76 -8.42
C VAL A 59 -1.51 1.51 -8.82
N ALA A 60 -2.36 0.88 -9.61
CA ALA A 60 -3.60 1.44 -10.13
C ALA A 60 -4.80 0.65 -9.60
N ASP A 61 -5.79 1.34 -9.06
CA ASP A 61 -7.07 0.79 -8.63
C ASP A 61 -8.04 0.81 -9.80
N ILE A 62 -8.59 -0.35 -10.14
CA ILE A 62 -9.49 -0.52 -11.27
C ILE A 62 -10.87 -0.99 -10.83
N GLU A 63 -11.89 -0.38 -11.43
CA GLU A 63 -13.27 -0.83 -11.30
C GLU A 63 -13.46 -2.08 -12.16
N CYS A 64 -13.62 -3.23 -11.51
CA CYS A 64 -13.91 -4.50 -12.16
C CYS A 64 -15.27 -5.00 -11.69
N GLY A 65 -16.16 -5.41 -12.61
CA GLY A 65 -17.49 -5.92 -12.23
C GLY A 65 -17.49 -7.27 -11.51
N ILE A 66 -16.32 -7.89 -11.30
CA ILE A 66 -16.16 -9.24 -10.74
C ILE A 66 -15.75 -9.18 -9.25
N GLU A 67 -15.06 -8.13 -8.84
CA GLU A 67 -14.61 -7.88 -7.46
C GLU A 67 -14.77 -6.39 -7.15
N ASP A 68 -15.23 -6.04 -5.94
CA ASP A 68 -15.55 -4.66 -5.57
C ASP A 68 -14.42 -3.66 -5.88
N ARG A 69 -13.14 -4.09 -5.77
CA ARG A 69 -11.95 -3.35 -6.22
C ARG A 69 -10.79 -4.30 -6.54
N MET A 70 -10.05 -4.02 -7.61
CA MET A 70 -8.81 -4.75 -7.94
C MET A 70 -7.65 -3.78 -8.18
N CYS A 71 -6.48 -4.09 -7.64
CA CYS A 71 -5.25 -3.31 -7.85
C CYS A 71 -4.31 -4.01 -8.82
N ILE A 72 -3.74 -3.27 -9.76
CA ILE A 72 -2.76 -3.77 -10.74
C ILE A 72 -1.53 -2.86 -10.82
N PHE A 73 -0.41 -3.39 -11.31
CA PHE A 73 0.69 -2.54 -11.76
C PHE A 73 0.41 -2.06 -13.18
N ALA A 74 0.40 -0.75 -13.37
CA ALA A 74 0.12 -0.13 -14.66
C ALA A 74 1.00 1.11 -14.88
N TYR A 75 1.07 1.55 -16.13
CA TYR A 75 1.62 2.86 -16.47
C TYR A 75 0.71 3.59 -17.43
N PHE A 76 0.74 4.92 -17.34
CA PHE A 76 -0.01 5.83 -18.19
C PHE A 76 0.87 6.29 -19.36
N LYS A 77 0.30 6.40 -20.56
CA LYS A 77 0.94 7.03 -21.71
C LYS A 77 -0.08 7.75 -22.59
N ILE A 78 0.37 8.77 -23.30
CA ILE A 78 -0.43 9.44 -24.33
C ILE A 78 0.11 9.04 -25.69
N VAL A 79 -0.75 8.50 -26.56
CA VAL A 79 -0.43 8.15 -27.95
C VAL A 79 -1.50 8.77 -28.83
N ASP A 80 -1.10 9.49 -29.88
CA ASP A 80 -2.03 10.13 -30.82
C ASP A 80 -3.12 10.99 -30.14
N HIS A 81 -2.71 11.72 -29.09
CA HIS A 81 -3.60 12.53 -28.25
C HIS A 81 -4.66 11.74 -27.46
N MET A 82 -4.54 10.41 -27.40
CA MET A 82 -5.39 9.54 -26.60
C MET A 82 -4.66 9.02 -25.37
N GLU A 83 -5.38 8.99 -24.26
CA GLU A 83 -4.93 8.48 -22.98
C GLU A 83 -5.02 6.96 -22.92
N HIS A 84 -3.92 6.30 -22.56
CA HIS A 84 -3.86 4.85 -22.47
C HIS A 84 -3.23 4.40 -21.16
N TRP A 85 -3.94 3.50 -20.49
CA TRP A 85 -3.41 2.70 -19.39
C TRP A 85 -2.94 1.36 -19.92
N ILE A 86 -1.72 0.97 -19.56
CA ILE A 86 -1.12 -0.31 -19.97
C ILE A 86 -0.75 -1.09 -18.72
N ASN A 87 -1.11 -2.37 -18.68
CA ASN A 87 -0.71 -3.27 -17.61
C ASN A 87 0.81 -3.48 -17.69
N ALA A 88 1.53 -3.17 -16.61
CA ALA A 88 2.98 -3.22 -16.59
C ALA A 88 3.54 -4.65 -16.65
N ASN A 89 2.76 -5.65 -16.21
CA ASN A 89 3.17 -7.05 -16.22
C ASN A 89 2.98 -7.71 -17.59
N THR A 90 1.91 -7.35 -18.31
CA THR A 90 1.54 -8.03 -19.56
C THR A 90 1.79 -7.19 -20.81
N GLY A 91 1.93 -5.87 -20.68
CA GLY A 91 2.04 -4.94 -21.80
C GLY A 91 0.73 -4.70 -22.55
N PHE A 92 -0.38 -5.32 -22.15
CA PHE A 92 -1.68 -5.14 -22.78
C PHE A 92 -2.42 -3.91 -22.23
N PRO A 93 -3.27 -3.26 -23.06
CA PRO A 93 -4.14 -2.19 -22.59
C PRO A 93 -5.04 -2.62 -21.45
N VAL A 94 -5.20 -1.75 -20.45
CA VAL A 94 -6.18 -1.91 -19.39
C VAL A 94 -7.52 -1.45 -19.94
N LEU A 95 -8.47 -2.38 -20.03
CA LEU A 95 -9.82 -2.11 -20.55
C LEU A 95 -10.82 -1.69 -19.46
N ALA A 96 -10.44 -1.85 -18.19
CA ALA A 96 -11.22 -1.40 -17.04
C ALA A 96 -10.97 0.09 -16.75
N ASN A 97 -11.91 0.72 -16.05
CA ASN A 97 -11.75 2.11 -15.62
C ASN A 97 -10.71 2.17 -14.49
N VAL A 98 -9.69 3.04 -14.64
CA VAL A 98 -8.68 3.30 -13.61
C VAL A 98 -9.10 4.54 -12.83
N VAL A 99 -9.45 4.37 -11.56
CA VAL A 99 -10.04 5.44 -10.74
C VAL A 99 -8.98 6.27 -10.04
N GLN A 100 -7.96 5.60 -9.50
CA GLN A 100 -6.92 6.21 -8.69
C GLN A 100 -5.62 5.42 -8.77
N TRP A 101 -4.52 6.05 -8.40
CA TRP A 101 -3.19 5.44 -8.42
C TRP A 101 -2.32 5.92 -7.26
N THR A 102 -1.31 5.14 -6.92
CA THR A 102 -0.28 5.51 -5.96
C THR A 102 1.11 5.13 -6.50
N PRO A 103 2.15 5.97 -6.30
CA PRO A 103 3.50 5.62 -6.73
C PRO A 103 3.98 4.34 -6.06
N LEU A 104 4.88 3.61 -6.73
CA LEU A 104 5.57 2.50 -6.08
C LEU A 104 6.41 3.02 -4.89
N PRO A 105 6.45 2.27 -3.77
CA PRO A 105 7.35 2.60 -2.68
C PRO A 105 8.80 2.53 -3.14
N GLU A 106 9.69 3.20 -2.41
CA GLU A 106 11.12 3.03 -2.66
C GLU A 106 11.50 1.55 -2.55
N PRO A 107 12.31 1.01 -3.49
CA PRO A 107 12.80 -0.35 -3.40
C PRO A 107 13.48 -0.56 -2.05
N TYR A 108 13.17 -1.68 -1.40
CA TYR A 108 13.81 -2.04 -0.15
C TYR A 108 15.34 -2.01 -0.30
N ARG A 109 16.01 -1.29 0.60
CA ARG A 109 17.46 -1.30 0.74
C ARG A 109 17.77 -1.97 2.07
N GLU A 110 18.51 -3.07 2.01
CA GLU A 110 19.06 -3.68 3.21
C GLU A 110 20.09 -2.72 3.81
N GLU A 111 19.87 -2.30 5.05
CA GLU A 111 20.85 -1.49 5.79
C GLU A 111 22.07 -2.38 6.06
N GLN A 112 23.21 -2.05 5.44
CA GLN A 112 24.50 -2.73 5.64
C GLN A 112 25.14 -2.36 6.98
#